data_AF-A0A9J8B7G2-F1
#
_entry.id   AF-A0A9J8B7G2-F1
#
_cell.length_a   1.000
_cell.length_b   1.000
_cell.length_c   1.000
_cell.angle_alpha   90.00
_cell.angle_beta   90.00
_cell.angle_gamma   90.00
#
_symmetry.space_group_name_H-M   'P 1'
#
loop_
_entity.id
_entity.type
_entity.pdbx_description
1 polymer ?
#
loop_
_entity_poly.entity_id
_entity_poly.type
_entity_poly.pdbx_seq_one_letter_code
_entity_poly.pdbx_strand_id
1 'polypeptide(L)'
;MAAYTGDDVPALSDSDEEQWQSMEEGSEHITVPCLLCDRTLASVSETVQHCKADHGVDRGLDDYGYIKMINYIRNTKFSAESLLLTSNGPLPWDSDEYLKPALADDPLLQIDVEELSEVTAVTLSPAADDQVSLLLQRATQAEDRAQRAEEALARAMDDLHKLKLLAQGLVLNTDTSRGPSRSGAIAELREDEDEAYFSSYGHYSIHEEMLKDKVRTESYRDFMYRNMDIFKGKVVLDVGCGTGILSMFAAKAGARKVIAVDQSEIIYQAMDIVRSNKLEDTITLIKGRIEEIGLPVEKVDIIISEWMGYFLLFESMLDSVLYARDRYLAEDGLVYPDRCNISLAAVGDTQKHSDRIAFWDAVYDFKMTCMKKAVIPEPVVEMLKPETVISEPVVIRTIDCGSVTVSELEFTEDFSLKITASTFCTAIVGYFDIFFDKSCGNKVMFSTAPDCTKTHWKQTVFLLESPIPVKTGEELPGQITVHKNRKDPRALLITLDIAGRKQTYSLQ
;
A
#
# COMPACT_ATOMS: atom_id res chain seq x y z
N MET A 1 5.30 18.02 68.99
CA MET A 1 4.64 17.54 67.75
C MET A 1 5.63 17.77 66.63
N ALA A 2 6.13 16.67 66.07
CA ALA A 2 7.39 16.60 65.33
C ALA A 2 7.25 16.92 63.84
N ALA A 3 8.34 17.42 63.26
CA ALA A 3 8.55 17.77 61.86
C ALA A 3 8.83 16.55 60.97
N TYR A 4 8.50 16.61 59.68
CA TYR A 4 9.19 15.91 58.58
C TYR A 4 8.97 16.64 57.23
N THR A 5 9.93 16.46 56.35
CA THR A 5 10.32 17.22 55.15
C THR A 5 9.81 16.62 53.83
N GLY A 6 9.62 17.49 52.82
CA GLY A 6 9.85 17.29 51.37
C GLY A 6 9.09 16.20 50.62
N ASP A 7 8.32 16.58 49.60
CA ASP A 7 8.00 15.71 48.46
C ASP A 7 7.93 16.54 47.16
N ASP A 8 8.82 16.17 46.23
CA ASP A 8 9.01 16.73 44.91
C ASP A 8 8.13 16.04 43.87
N VAL A 9 7.85 16.78 42.80
CA VAL A 9 7.09 16.40 41.61
C VAL A 9 7.83 15.29 40.84
N PRO A 10 7.18 14.20 40.38
CA PRO A 10 7.87 13.19 39.57
C PRO A 10 8.12 13.74 38.17
N ALA A 11 9.40 13.91 37.82
CA ALA A 11 9.85 14.08 36.45
C ALA A 11 9.59 12.79 35.66
N LEU A 12 9.03 12.91 34.46
CA LEU A 12 9.01 11.83 33.47
C LEU A 12 10.46 11.56 33.06
N SER A 13 11.01 10.43 33.50
CA SER A 13 12.32 9.94 33.05
C SER A 13 12.20 9.33 31.67
N ASP A 14 13.14 9.64 30.79
CA ASP A 14 13.41 9.02 29.48
C ASP A 14 13.73 7.50 29.62
N SER A 15 12.75 6.67 30.00
CA SER A 15 12.99 5.23 30.23
C SER A 15 12.77 4.34 29.01
N ASP A 16 12.30 4.88 27.88
CA ASP A 16 11.95 4.07 26.71
C ASP A 16 13.01 4.13 25.58
N GLU A 17 14.03 5.00 25.71
CA GLU A 17 15.23 4.95 24.84
C GLU A 17 16.34 4.02 25.40
N GLU A 18 16.31 3.69 26.71
CA GLU A 18 17.25 2.74 27.31
C GLU A 18 16.86 1.26 27.09
N GLN A 19 15.65 0.97 26.58
CA GLN A 19 15.24 -0.42 26.33
C GLN A 19 15.85 -1.02 25.05
N TRP A 20 16.45 -0.21 24.17
CA TRP A 20 17.23 -0.70 23.02
C TRP A 20 18.75 -0.76 23.27
N GLN A 21 19.22 -0.35 24.46
CA GLN A 21 20.64 -0.38 24.83
C GLN A 21 20.98 -1.47 25.88
N SER A 22 20.08 -2.42 26.15
CA SER A 22 20.30 -3.48 27.16
C SER A 22 20.47 -4.91 26.61
N MET A 23 20.77 -5.07 25.32
CA MET A 23 21.18 -6.38 24.76
C MET A 23 22.64 -6.41 24.30
N GLU A 24 23.45 -5.43 24.70
CA GLU A 24 24.90 -5.56 24.78
C GLU A 24 25.29 -5.60 26.27
N GLU A 25 26.17 -6.53 26.64
CA GLU A 25 26.60 -6.84 28.02
C GLU A 25 25.70 -7.78 28.85
N GLY A 26 25.39 -8.94 28.27
CA GLY A 26 25.15 -10.18 29.02
C GLY A 26 26.12 -11.25 28.53
N SER A 27 27.30 -11.39 29.16
CA SER A 27 28.14 -12.58 28.97
C SER A 27 27.49 -13.76 29.68
N GLU A 28 26.38 -14.27 29.14
CA GLU A 28 25.98 -15.64 29.43
C GLU A 28 27.10 -16.54 28.92
N HIS A 29 27.76 -17.26 29.83
CA HIS A 29 28.69 -18.33 29.46
C HIS A 29 27.89 -19.44 28.75
N ILE A 30 27.67 -19.29 27.44
CA ILE A 30 27.04 -20.29 26.60
C ILE A 30 28.09 -21.36 26.30
N THR A 31 27.84 -22.57 26.77
CA THR A 31 28.66 -23.73 26.45
C THR A 31 28.22 -24.32 25.12
N VAL A 32 29.07 -24.21 24.09
CA VAL A 32 28.76 -24.63 22.71
C VAL A 32 29.52 -25.93 22.38
N PRO A 33 28.84 -27.03 22.03
CA PRO A 33 29.50 -28.28 21.67
C PRO A 33 30.14 -28.19 20.28
N CYS A 34 31.36 -28.71 20.13
CA CYS A 34 32.00 -28.86 18.83
C CYS A 34 31.16 -29.72 17.88
N LEU A 35 31.26 -29.45 16.58
CA LEU A 35 30.56 -30.23 15.56
C LEU A 35 31.10 -31.66 15.40
N LEU A 36 32.40 -31.86 15.67
CA LEU A 36 33.12 -33.07 15.25
C LEU A 36 33.82 -33.83 16.38
N CYS A 37 33.79 -33.31 17.61
CA CYS A 37 34.33 -33.99 18.79
C CYS A 37 33.54 -33.69 20.07
N ASP A 38 33.88 -34.38 21.15
CA ASP A 38 33.18 -34.27 22.44
C ASP A 38 33.56 -33.01 23.25
N ARG A 39 34.28 -32.05 22.67
CA ARG A 39 34.63 -30.80 23.35
C ARG A 39 33.46 -29.83 23.37
N THR A 40 33.37 -29.07 24.46
CA THR A 40 32.43 -27.96 24.62
C THR A 40 33.23 -26.71 24.95
N LEU A 41 32.99 -25.61 24.23
CA LEU A 41 33.75 -24.36 24.36
C LEU A 41 32.87 -23.24 24.90
N ALA A 42 33.49 -22.18 25.40
CA ALA A 42 32.80 -21.14 26.17
C ALA A 42 32.09 -20.09 25.30
N SER A 43 32.26 -20.17 23.98
CA SER A 43 31.57 -19.32 23.02
C SER A 43 31.44 -19.99 21.65
N VAL A 44 30.58 -19.41 20.84
CA VAL A 44 30.41 -19.81 19.45
C VAL A 44 31.67 -19.54 18.62
N SER A 45 32.29 -18.37 18.82
CA SER A 45 33.55 -17.97 18.17
C SER A 45 34.69 -18.96 18.45
N GLU A 46 34.89 -19.32 19.73
CA GLU A 46 35.87 -20.34 20.10
C GLU A 46 35.58 -21.70 19.46
N THR A 47 34.29 -22.07 19.36
CA THR A 47 33.88 -23.34 18.76
C THR A 47 34.17 -23.39 17.28
N VAL A 48 33.90 -22.32 16.54
CA VAL A 48 34.24 -22.23 15.11
C VAL A 48 35.76 -22.27 14.91
N GLN A 49 36.50 -21.56 15.75
CA GLN A 49 37.97 -21.55 15.69
C GLN A 49 38.56 -22.94 15.97
N HIS A 50 38.00 -23.68 16.95
CA HIS A 50 38.36 -25.06 17.23
C HIS A 50 37.99 -26.01 16.07
N CYS A 51 36.80 -25.88 15.48
CA CYS A 51 36.39 -26.67 14.31
C CYS A 51 37.33 -26.45 13.12
N LYS A 52 37.81 -25.22 12.92
CA LYS A 52 38.75 -24.89 11.86
C LYS A 52 40.16 -25.40 12.15
N ALA A 53 40.70 -25.13 13.35
CA ALA A 53 42.08 -25.44 13.70
C ALA A 53 42.33 -26.95 13.90
N ASP A 54 41.44 -27.64 14.61
CA ASP A 54 41.63 -29.04 14.99
C ASP A 54 40.99 -30.02 13.99
N HIS A 55 39.98 -29.59 13.24
CA HIS A 55 39.21 -30.47 12.33
C HIS A 55 39.23 -30.03 10.86
N GLY A 56 39.87 -28.91 10.53
CA GLY A 56 40.01 -28.44 9.14
C GLY A 56 38.70 -28.04 8.47
N VAL A 57 37.68 -27.68 9.26
CA VAL A 57 36.38 -27.22 8.73
C VAL A 57 36.52 -25.76 8.29
N ASP A 58 36.98 -25.56 7.05
CA ASP A 58 36.99 -24.26 6.39
C ASP A 58 36.47 -24.45 4.96
N ARG A 59 35.16 -24.27 4.78
CA ARG A 59 34.51 -24.35 3.47
C ARG A 59 33.76 -23.04 3.27
N GLY A 60 34.12 -22.27 2.24
CA GLY A 60 33.46 -21.02 1.85
C GLY A 60 32.05 -21.29 1.33
N LEU A 61 31.17 -21.73 2.23
CA LEU A 61 29.76 -21.96 2.02
C LEU A 61 29.01 -20.65 2.26
N ASP A 62 27.89 -20.48 1.55
CA ASP A 62 26.90 -19.45 1.86
C ASP A 62 26.11 -19.84 3.13
N ASP A 63 25.27 -18.92 3.62
CA ASP A 63 24.49 -19.10 4.85
C ASP A 63 23.69 -20.41 4.85
N TYR A 64 23.06 -20.71 3.71
CA TYR A 64 22.28 -21.93 3.54
C TYR A 64 23.14 -23.18 3.53
N GLY A 65 24.30 -23.16 2.86
CA GLY A 65 25.26 -24.25 2.87
C GLY A 65 25.82 -24.52 4.27
N TYR A 66 26.05 -23.47 5.06
CA TYR A 66 26.53 -23.57 6.44
C TYR A 66 25.48 -24.22 7.36
N ILE A 67 24.22 -23.76 7.28
CA ILE A 67 23.09 -24.34 8.03
C ILE A 67 22.92 -25.82 7.70
N LYS A 68 22.91 -26.16 6.40
CA LYS A 68 22.76 -27.56 5.94
C LYS A 68 23.90 -28.44 6.44
N MET A 69 25.15 -27.94 6.41
CA MET A 69 26.31 -28.68 6.90
C MET A 69 26.21 -28.98 8.40
N ILE A 70 25.89 -27.99 9.23
CA ILE A 70 25.74 -28.16 10.68
C ILE A 70 24.67 -29.23 10.97
N ASN A 71 23.49 -29.08 10.38
CA ASN A 71 22.38 -30.00 10.63
C ASN A 71 22.69 -31.41 10.13
N TYR A 72 23.40 -31.54 9.00
CA TYR A 72 23.86 -32.83 8.50
C TYR A 72 24.81 -33.52 9.49
N ILE A 73 25.84 -32.81 9.96
CA ILE A 73 26.84 -33.36 10.90
C ILE A 73 26.16 -33.78 12.21
N ARG A 74 25.27 -32.92 12.74
CA ARG A 74 24.51 -33.19 13.98
C ARG A 74 23.59 -34.40 13.84
N ASN A 75 22.86 -34.53 12.73
CA ASN A 75 21.92 -35.65 12.50
C ASN A 75 22.63 -36.98 12.23
N THR A 76 23.76 -36.95 11.51
CA THR A 76 24.43 -38.17 11.06
C THR A 76 25.60 -38.59 11.95
N LYS A 77 26.01 -37.74 12.90
CA LYS A 77 27.23 -37.89 13.73
C LYS A 77 28.45 -38.13 12.85
N PHE A 78 28.56 -37.35 11.79
CA PHE A 78 29.61 -37.46 10.79
C PHE A 78 30.99 -37.20 11.42
N SER A 79 31.98 -38.04 11.13
CA SER A 79 33.33 -37.92 11.72
C SER A 79 34.21 -36.92 10.96
N ALA A 80 35.15 -36.27 11.66
CA ALA A 80 36.13 -35.36 11.07
C ALA A 80 36.94 -36.03 9.93
N GLU A 81 37.33 -37.29 10.10
CA GLU A 81 38.08 -38.07 9.10
C GLU A 81 37.29 -38.25 7.80
N SER A 82 35.96 -38.36 7.88
CA SER A 82 35.08 -38.50 6.71
C SER A 82 34.88 -37.17 5.96
N LEU A 83 35.04 -36.03 6.65
CA LEU A 83 34.81 -34.69 6.11
C LEU A 83 36.00 -34.18 5.28
N LEU A 84 37.21 -34.61 5.65
CA LEU A 84 38.46 -34.36 4.91
C LEU A 84 38.56 -35.18 3.60
N LEU A 85 37.84 -36.30 3.49
CA LEU A 85 37.85 -37.17 2.31
C LEU A 85 36.87 -36.73 1.21
N THR A 86 35.93 -35.83 1.51
CA THR A 86 34.88 -35.33 0.60
C THR A 86 35.29 -34.15 -0.29
N SER A 87 36.57 -34.07 -0.68
CA SER A 87 37.13 -32.87 -1.34
C SER A 87 36.83 -32.76 -2.84
N ASN A 88 36.32 -33.81 -3.51
CA ASN A 88 36.13 -33.84 -4.98
C ASN A 88 34.77 -34.42 -5.44
N GLY A 89 33.72 -34.38 -4.61
CA GLY A 89 32.37 -34.87 -4.95
C GLY A 89 31.26 -33.91 -4.53
N PRO A 90 29.99 -34.17 -4.93
CA PRO A 90 28.85 -33.38 -4.47
C PRO A 90 28.76 -33.39 -2.94
N LEU A 91 28.37 -32.25 -2.36
CA LEU A 91 28.32 -32.06 -0.92
C LEU A 91 27.30 -33.05 -0.32
N PRO A 92 27.66 -33.81 0.74
CA PRO A 92 26.73 -34.80 1.31
C PRO A 92 25.49 -34.18 1.97
N TRP A 93 25.47 -32.84 2.14
CA TRP A 93 24.41 -32.07 2.76
C TRP A 93 23.63 -31.16 1.79
N ASP A 94 23.63 -31.45 0.48
CA ASP A 94 22.97 -30.60 -0.53
C ASP A 94 21.42 -30.60 -0.44
N SER A 95 20.83 -31.60 0.23
CA SER A 95 19.38 -31.76 0.42
C SER A 95 18.74 -30.66 1.28
N ASP A 96 17.56 -30.17 0.88
CA ASP A 96 16.78 -29.17 1.64
C ASP A 96 16.23 -29.70 2.97
N GLU A 97 16.27 -31.02 3.21
CA GLU A 97 15.89 -31.58 4.51
C GLU A 97 16.76 -31.06 5.67
N TYR A 98 18.01 -30.66 5.36
CA TYR A 98 18.97 -30.13 6.33
C TYR A 98 18.81 -28.62 6.60
N LEU A 99 17.79 -27.97 6.02
CA LEU A 99 17.37 -26.63 6.46
C LEU A 99 16.57 -26.66 7.76
N LYS A 100 16.17 -27.85 8.23
CA LYS A 100 15.51 -28.02 9.52
C LYS A 100 16.56 -28.22 10.62
N PRO A 101 16.55 -27.41 11.70
CA PRO A 101 17.49 -27.54 12.79
C PRO A 101 17.51 -28.95 13.39
N ALA A 102 18.69 -29.57 13.46
CA ALA A 102 18.91 -30.84 14.14
C ALA A 102 18.77 -30.69 15.67
N LEU A 103 19.08 -29.49 16.18
CA LEU A 103 18.89 -29.06 17.56
C LEU A 103 18.08 -27.76 17.55
N ALA A 104 17.03 -27.68 18.36
CA ALA A 104 16.06 -26.58 18.34
C ALA A 104 16.69 -25.20 18.60
N ASP A 105 17.72 -25.15 19.45
CA ASP A 105 18.42 -23.93 19.85
C ASP A 105 19.95 -24.07 19.65
N ASP A 106 20.40 -24.55 18.47
CA ASP A 106 21.85 -24.66 18.21
C ASP A 106 22.50 -23.27 18.11
N PRO A 107 23.43 -22.89 19.02
CA PRO A 107 24.07 -21.58 18.97
C PRO A 107 24.88 -21.35 17.69
N LEU A 108 25.32 -22.42 17.00
CA LEU A 108 26.04 -22.32 15.73
C LEU A 108 25.14 -21.95 14.54
N LEU A 109 23.81 -22.06 14.68
CA LEU A 109 22.84 -21.64 13.66
C LEU A 109 22.36 -20.20 13.82
N GLN A 110 22.79 -19.51 14.88
CA GLN A 110 22.35 -18.16 15.24
C GLN A 110 23.37 -17.07 14.87
N ILE A 111 24.45 -17.43 14.16
CA ILE A 111 25.51 -16.52 13.73
C ILE A 111 25.25 -16.04 12.31
N ASP A 112 25.62 -14.80 12.03
CA ASP A 112 25.83 -14.33 10.67
C ASP A 112 27.16 -14.90 10.11
N VAL A 113 27.09 -15.66 9.01
CA VAL A 113 28.28 -16.31 8.42
C VAL A 113 29.26 -15.27 7.87
N GLU A 114 28.79 -14.05 7.56
CA GLU A 114 29.64 -12.95 7.12
C GLU A 114 30.57 -12.44 8.24
N GLU A 115 30.10 -12.40 9.49
CA GLU A 115 30.91 -12.02 10.67
C GLU A 115 32.07 -12.99 10.94
N LEU A 116 31.90 -14.29 10.62
CA LEU A 116 32.94 -15.31 10.79
C LEU A 116 34.16 -15.06 9.90
N SER A 117 33.98 -14.36 8.77
CA SER A 117 35.05 -14.05 7.82
C SER A 117 35.94 -12.87 8.27
N GLU A 118 35.42 -11.98 9.12
CA GLU A 118 36.15 -10.81 9.62
C GLU A 118 37.10 -11.16 10.78
N VAL A 119 36.73 -12.12 11.62
CA VAL A 119 37.56 -12.58 12.76
C VAL A 119 38.86 -13.25 12.30
N THR A 120 38.89 -13.82 11.09
CA THR A 120 40.05 -14.51 10.51
C THR A 120 41.20 -13.60 10.03
N ALA A 121 41.05 -12.27 10.02
CA ALA A 121 42.09 -11.38 9.49
C ALA A 121 43.26 -11.09 10.46
N VAL A 122 43.18 -11.50 11.74
CA VAL A 122 44.14 -11.06 12.76
C VAL A 122 45.27 -12.07 13.04
N THR A 123 45.16 -13.33 12.61
CA THR A 123 46.22 -14.31 12.88
C THR A 123 46.43 -15.26 11.72
N LEU A 124 47.43 -14.95 10.89
CA LEU A 124 48.41 -15.85 10.24
C LEU A 124 49.12 -15.06 9.13
N SER A 125 50.46 -15.01 9.17
CA SER A 125 51.28 -14.37 8.11
C SER A 125 51.49 -15.35 6.94
N PRO A 126 50.97 -15.10 5.72
CA PRO A 126 51.32 -15.87 4.53
C PRO A 126 52.55 -15.25 3.82
N ALA A 127 53.23 -16.04 2.98
CA ALA A 127 54.34 -15.57 2.17
C ALA A 127 53.92 -14.44 1.20
N ALA A 128 54.87 -13.58 0.83
CA ALA A 128 54.62 -12.29 0.17
C ALA A 128 53.85 -12.35 -1.16
N ASP A 129 53.93 -13.45 -1.91
CA ASP A 129 53.22 -13.59 -3.20
C ASP A 129 51.72 -13.96 -3.04
N ASP A 130 51.35 -14.71 -2.00
CA ASP A 130 49.94 -15.05 -1.72
C ASP A 130 49.17 -13.85 -1.14
N GLN A 131 49.86 -12.95 -0.43
CA GLN A 131 49.25 -11.71 0.08
C GLN A 131 48.79 -10.79 -1.04
N VAL A 132 49.56 -10.67 -2.13
CA VAL A 132 49.20 -9.80 -3.25
C VAL A 132 47.96 -10.33 -3.97
N SER A 133 47.89 -11.65 -4.19
CA SER A 133 46.72 -12.28 -4.83
C SER A 133 45.46 -12.15 -3.97
N LEU A 134 45.56 -12.39 -2.66
CA LEU A 134 44.44 -12.25 -1.73
C LEU A 134 43.97 -10.79 -1.59
N LEU A 135 44.90 -9.84 -1.54
CA LEU A 135 44.56 -8.40 -1.51
C LEU A 135 43.91 -7.95 -2.81
N LEU A 136 44.35 -8.46 -3.96
CA LEU A 136 43.72 -8.19 -5.25
C LEU A 136 42.27 -8.71 -5.27
N GLN A 137 42.06 -9.94 -4.80
CA GLN A 137 40.73 -10.55 -4.77
C GLN A 137 39.78 -9.79 -3.82
N ARG A 138 40.26 -9.36 -2.66
CA ARG A 138 39.48 -8.53 -1.72
C ARG A 138 39.18 -7.14 -2.32
N ALA A 139 40.13 -6.54 -3.03
CA ALA A 139 39.92 -5.27 -3.71
C ALA A 139 38.84 -5.40 -4.80
N THR A 140 38.89 -6.45 -5.64
CA THR A 140 37.88 -6.71 -6.67
C THR A 140 36.50 -6.98 -6.07
N GLN A 141 36.40 -7.74 -4.99
CA GLN A 141 35.12 -7.97 -4.31
C GLN A 141 34.58 -6.70 -3.63
N ALA A 142 35.46 -5.86 -3.09
CA ALA A 142 35.06 -4.57 -2.54
C ALA A 142 34.59 -3.62 -3.64
N GLU A 143 35.23 -3.62 -4.80
CA GLU A 143 34.83 -2.85 -5.98
C GLU A 143 33.47 -3.31 -6.52
N ASP A 144 33.24 -4.62 -6.64
CA ASP A 144 31.93 -5.18 -7.04
C ASP A 144 30.81 -4.84 -6.05
N ARG A 145 31.11 -4.83 -4.74
CA ARG A 145 30.15 -4.42 -3.70
C ARG A 145 29.87 -2.92 -3.77
N ALA A 146 30.91 -2.10 -3.95
CA ALA A 146 30.79 -0.67 -4.12
C ALA A 146 29.95 -0.33 -5.36
N GLN A 147 30.18 -1.02 -6.48
CA GLN A 147 29.43 -0.79 -7.71
C GLN A 147 27.96 -1.18 -7.57
N ARG A 148 27.66 -2.33 -6.93
CA ARG A 148 26.26 -2.70 -6.63
C ARG A 148 25.58 -1.71 -5.68
N ALA A 149 26.32 -1.20 -4.69
CA ALA A 149 25.82 -0.19 -3.76
C ALA A 149 25.58 1.16 -4.46
N GLU A 150 26.47 1.57 -5.38
CA GLU A 150 26.28 2.78 -6.20
C GLU A 150 25.06 2.65 -7.11
N GLU A 151 24.84 1.50 -7.75
CA GLU A 151 23.64 1.25 -8.55
C GLU A 151 22.36 1.25 -7.70
N ALA A 152 22.41 0.66 -6.50
CA ALA A 152 21.29 0.69 -5.56
C ALA A 152 21.01 2.12 -5.06
N LEU A 153 22.04 2.89 -4.78
CA LEU A 153 21.93 4.30 -4.37
C LEU A 153 21.38 5.14 -5.52
N ALA A 154 21.84 4.93 -6.76
CA ALA A 154 21.32 5.63 -7.92
C ALA A 154 19.82 5.35 -8.13
N ARG A 155 19.38 4.09 -7.97
CA ARG A 155 17.95 3.73 -7.99
C ARG A 155 17.18 4.42 -6.85
N ALA A 156 17.69 4.35 -5.62
CA ALA A 156 17.04 4.98 -4.47
C ALA A 156 16.98 6.52 -4.59
N MET A 157 17.99 7.15 -5.18
CA MET A 157 18.01 8.58 -5.47
C MET A 157 17.00 8.97 -6.56
N ASP A 158 16.84 8.13 -7.59
CA ASP A 158 15.81 8.31 -8.62
C ASP A 158 14.41 8.16 -8.02
N ASP A 159 14.21 7.14 -7.17
CA ASP A 159 12.95 6.94 -6.43
C ASP A 159 12.66 8.12 -5.50
N LEU A 160 13.67 8.63 -4.78
CA LEU A 160 13.54 9.81 -3.93
C LEU A 160 13.26 11.07 -4.76
N HIS A 161 13.83 11.19 -5.96
CA HIS A 161 13.55 12.29 -6.87
C HIS A 161 12.12 12.24 -7.39
N LYS A 162 11.62 11.06 -7.75
CA LYS A 162 10.22 10.83 -8.12
C LYS A 162 9.29 11.12 -6.95
N LEU A 163 9.60 10.64 -5.75
CA LEU A 163 8.85 10.94 -4.53
C LEU A 163 8.83 12.45 -4.23
N LYS A 164 9.96 13.14 -4.46
CA LYS A 164 10.06 14.59 -4.32
C LYS A 164 9.24 15.33 -5.36
N LEU A 165 9.19 14.87 -6.61
CA LEU A 165 8.32 15.43 -7.65
C LEU A 165 6.84 15.21 -7.32
N LEU A 166 6.47 14.03 -6.81
CA LEU A 166 5.13 13.74 -6.30
C LEU A 166 4.77 14.70 -5.14
N ALA A 167 5.66 14.84 -4.16
CA ALA A 167 5.46 15.75 -3.03
C ALA A 167 5.47 17.23 -3.46
N GLN A 168 6.26 17.62 -4.45
CA GLN A 168 6.26 18.98 -5.00
C GLN A 168 5.01 19.28 -5.81
N GLY A 169 4.44 18.31 -6.53
CA GLY A 169 3.13 18.44 -7.17
C GLY A 169 2.01 18.67 -6.15
N LEU A 170 2.08 17.97 -5.02
CA LEU A 170 1.16 18.14 -3.88
C LEU A 170 1.32 19.48 -3.14
N VAL A 171 2.53 20.07 -3.11
CA VAL A 171 2.83 21.27 -2.30
C VAL A 171 2.85 22.58 -3.12
N LEU A 172 3.07 22.56 -4.44
CA LEU A 172 3.34 23.76 -5.25
C LEU A 172 2.26 24.14 -6.27
N ASN A 173 1.16 23.41 -6.39
CA ASN A 173 0.04 23.79 -7.27
C ASN A 173 -0.77 25.03 -6.79
N THR A 174 -0.24 25.80 -5.83
CA THR A 174 -0.88 27.03 -5.37
C THR A 174 -0.75 28.22 -6.32
N ASP A 175 0.14 28.24 -7.32
CA ASP A 175 0.22 29.41 -8.23
C ASP A 175 0.75 29.11 -9.64
N THR A 176 -0.13 28.67 -10.55
CA THR A 176 -0.01 29.01 -11.97
C THR A 176 -1.31 29.64 -12.46
N SER A 177 -1.22 30.95 -12.69
CA SER A 177 -2.28 31.76 -13.27
C SER A 177 -2.31 31.56 -14.79
N ARG A 178 -3.35 30.90 -15.31
CA ARG A 178 -3.84 31.05 -16.70
C ARG A 178 -5.30 30.63 -16.78
N GLY A 179 -6.05 31.33 -17.63
CA GLY A 179 -7.52 31.45 -17.57
C GLY A 179 -8.29 30.12 -17.68
N PRO A 180 -9.52 30.07 -17.12
CA PRO A 180 -10.29 28.84 -17.05
C PRO A 180 -10.72 28.39 -18.45
N SER A 181 -10.47 27.12 -18.80
CA SER A 181 -11.35 26.44 -19.77
C SER A 181 -12.77 26.48 -19.20
N ARG A 182 -13.77 26.59 -20.07
CA ARG A 182 -15.18 26.72 -19.63
C ARG A 182 -15.78 25.39 -19.16
N SER A 183 -15.03 24.29 -19.26
CA SER A 183 -15.50 22.93 -19.06
C SER A 183 -14.40 22.18 -18.30
N GLY A 184 -14.63 21.89 -17.01
CA GLY A 184 -13.68 21.15 -16.16
C GLY A 184 -13.68 19.65 -16.47
N ALA A 185 -13.73 19.27 -17.74
CA ALA A 185 -13.82 17.90 -18.20
C ALA A 185 -12.42 17.26 -18.33
N ILE A 186 -12.26 16.02 -17.85
CA ILE A 186 -11.00 15.26 -17.95
C ILE A 186 -10.53 15.11 -19.40
N ALA A 187 -11.47 14.96 -20.34
CA ALA A 187 -11.19 14.86 -21.77
C ALA A 187 -10.50 16.10 -22.37
N GLU A 188 -10.51 17.25 -21.69
CA GLU A 188 -9.87 18.49 -22.15
C GLU A 188 -8.47 18.69 -21.56
N LEU A 189 -8.04 17.86 -20.59
CA LEU A 189 -6.69 17.91 -20.01
C LEU A 189 -5.63 17.50 -21.04
N ARG A 190 -4.53 18.25 -21.06
CA ARG A 190 -3.37 17.92 -21.89
C ARG A 190 -2.53 16.82 -21.24
N GLU A 191 -1.78 16.08 -22.06
CA GLU A 191 -0.92 14.98 -21.56
C GLU A 191 0.06 15.43 -20.47
N ASP A 192 0.61 16.65 -20.55
CA ASP A 192 1.54 17.20 -19.56
C ASP A 192 0.87 17.59 -18.23
N GLU A 193 -0.43 17.91 -18.27
CA GLU A 193 -1.22 18.25 -17.08
C GLU A 193 -1.65 17.00 -16.30
N ASP A 194 -1.71 15.84 -16.96
CA ASP A 194 -2.17 14.55 -16.39
C ASP A 194 -1.00 13.54 -16.20
N GLU A 195 0.23 13.92 -16.57
CA GLU A 195 1.42 13.05 -16.49
C GLU A 195 1.70 12.59 -15.05
N ALA A 196 1.57 13.49 -14.07
CA ALA A 196 1.78 13.17 -12.66
C ALA A 196 0.82 12.09 -12.15
N TYR A 197 -0.45 12.14 -12.59
CA TYR A 197 -1.46 11.14 -12.28
C TYR A 197 -1.08 9.78 -12.88
N PHE A 198 -0.81 9.69 -14.19
CA PHE A 198 -0.52 8.38 -14.79
C PHE A 198 0.84 7.80 -14.37
N SER A 199 1.80 8.67 -14.04
CA SER A 199 3.11 8.28 -13.50
C SER A 199 2.99 7.61 -12.13
N SER A 200 2.08 8.08 -11.26
CA SER A 200 1.85 7.45 -9.94
C SER A 200 1.34 6.01 -10.10
N TYR A 201 0.47 5.77 -11.08
CA TYR A 201 -0.03 4.43 -11.43
C TYR A 201 0.97 3.55 -12.19
N GLY A 202 2.14 4.09 -12.58
CA GLY A 202 3.20 3.29 -13.23
C GLY A 202 4.00 2.43 -12.25
N HIS A 203 3.91 2.73 -10.96
CA HIS A 203 4.69 2.05 -9.92
C HIS A 203 3.94 0.84 -9.35
N TYR A 204 4.64 -0.29 -9.11
CA TYR A 204 3.98 -1.54 -8.68
C TYR A 204 3.28 -1.45 -7.31
N SER A 205 3.76 -0.57 -6.42
CA SER A 205 3.28 -0.53 -5.02
C SER A 205 1.79 -0.18 -4.90
N ILE A 206 1.27 0.72 -5.75
CA ILE A 206 -0.16 1.06 -5.75
C ILE A 206 -1.00 -0.13 -6.21
N HIS A 207 -0.51 -0.88 -7.20
CA HIS A 207 -1.15 -2.12 -7.66
C HIS A 207 -1.10 -3.22 -6.62
N GLU A 208 -0.01 -3.31 -5.85
CA GLU A 208 0.11 -4.26 -4.74
C GLU A 208 -0.93 -3.97 -3.64
N GLU A 209 -1.11 -2.70 -3.25
CA GLU A 209 -2.15 -2.30 -2.29
C GLU A 209 -3.55 -2.65 -2.83
N MET A 210 -3.84 -2.26 -4.07
CA MET A 210 -5.10 -2.55 -4.76
C MET A 210 -5.40 -4.06 -4.88
N LEU A 211 -4.38 -4.89 -5.16
CA LEU A 211 -4.54 -6.34 -5.29
C LEU A 211 -4.65 -7.06 -3.93
N LYS A 212 -4.01 -6.52 -2.89
CA LYS A 212 -4.14 -7.04 -1.51
C LYS A 212 -5.47 -6.67 -0.87
N ASP A 213 -6.16 -5.64 -1.37
CA ASP A 213 -7.54 -5.37 -1.02
C ASP A 213 -8.47 -6.48 -1.57
N LYS A 214 -8.72 -7.46 -0.71
CA LYS A 214 -9.58 -8.61 -1.02
C LYS A 214 -11.04 -8.19 -1.20
N VAL A 215 -11.55 -7.24 -0.40
CA VAL A 215 -12.94 -6.80 -0.50
C VAL A 215 -13.19 -6.24 -1.90
N ARG A 216 -12.30 -5.37 -2.38
CA ARG A 216 -12.33 -4.88 -3.76
C ARG A 216 -12.22 -6.02 -4.76
N THR A 217 -11.09 -6.73 -4.74
CA THR A 217 -10.70 -7.62 -5.84
C THR A 217 -11.60 -8.86 -5.92
N GLU A 218 -11.99 -9.42 -4.77
CA GLU A 218 -12.89 -10.57 -4.73
C GLU A 218 -14.33 -10.22 -5.06
N SER A 219 -14.80 -8.99 -4.77
CA SER A 219 -16.15 -8.58 -5.18
C SER A 219 -16.30 -8.55 -6.70
N TYR A 220 -15.33 -7.98 -7.42
CA TYR A 220 -15.32 -8.03 -8.89
C TYR A 220 -15.22 -9.47 -9.41
N ARG A 221 -14.31 -10.27 -8.87
CA ARG A 221 -14.16 -11.69 -9.24
C ARG A 221 -15.46 -12.45 -9.05
N ASP A 222 -16.06 -12.33 -7.87
CA ASP A 222 -17.24 -13.08 -7.46
C ASP A 222 -18.46 -12.62 -8.26
N PHE A 223 -18.58 -11.33 -8.56
CA PHE A 223 -19.59 -10.82 -9.49
C PHE A 223 -19.48 -11.52 -10.85
N MET A 224 -18.30 -11.53 -11.48
CA MET A 224 -18.12 -12.14 -12.81
C MET A 224 -18.31 -13.66 -12.78
N TYR A 225 -17.76 -14.35 -11.78
CA TYR A 225 -17.80 -15.82 -11.69
C TYR A 225 -19.15 -16.37 -11.25
N ARG A 226 -19.92 -15.63 -10.46
CA ARG A 226 -21.28 -16.03 -10.07
C ARG A 226 -22.34 -15.63 -11.12
N ASN A 227 -21.96 -14.86 -12.14
CA ASN A 227 -22.83 -14.41 -13.24
C ASN A 227 -22.16 -14.63 -14.61
N MET A 228 -21.49 -15.78 -14.80
CA MET A 228 -20.76 -16.09 -16.04
C MET A 228 -21.62 -16.05 -17.30
N ASP A 229 -22.93 -16.29 -17.17
CA ASP A 229 -23.91 -16.21 -18.25
C ASP A 229 -24.02 -14.81 -18.85
N ILE A 230 -23.76 -13.75 -18.07
CA ILE A 230 -23.70 -12.37 -18.56
C ILE A 230 -22.49 -12.17 -19.48
N PHE A 231 -21.35 -12.77 -19.14
CA PHE A 231 -20.07 -12.57 -19.83
C PHE A 231 -19.86 -13.52 -21.03
N LYS A 232 -20.50 -14.70 -21.00
CA LYS A 232 -20.25 -15.75 -22.00
C LYS A 232 -20.52 -15.27 -23.42
N GLY A 233 -19.48 -15.29 -24.25
CA GLY A 233 -19.57 -14.92 -25.66
C GLY A 233 -19.61 -13.41 -25.94
N LYS A 234 -19.51 -12.56 -24.91
CA LYS A 234 -19.56 -11.10 -24.99
C LYS A 234 -18.20 -10.47 -25.28
N VAL A 235 -18.22 -9.23 -25.79
CA VAL A 235 -17.05 -8.34 -25.88
C VAL A 235 -17.06 -7.41 -24.68
N VAL A 236 -15.99 -7.45 -23.89
CA VAL A 236 -15.84 -6.67 -22.66
C VAL A 236 -14.78 -5.60 -22.87
N LEU A 237 -15.04 -4.38 -22.40
CA LEU A 237 -14.06 -3.30 -22.29
C LEU A 237 -13.70 -3.10 -20.81
N ASP A 238 -12.41 -3.17 -20.49
CA ASP A 238 -11.84 -2.87 -19.17
C ASP A 238 -11.16 -1.50 -19.22
N VAL A 239 -11.76 -0.48 -18.60
CA VAL A 239 -11.30 0.91 -18.63
C VAL A 239 -10.43 1.19 -17.40
N GLY A 240 -9.15 1.51 -17.62
CA GLY A 240 -8.14 1.61 -16.56
C GLY A 240 -7.75 0.25 -16.03
N CYS A 241 -7.32 -0.64 -16.93
CA CYS A 241 -7.14 -2.06 -16.60
C CYS A 241 -5.98 -2.34 -15.63
N GLY A 242 -5.05 -1.39 -15.45
CA GLY A 242 -3.87 -1.53 -14.60
C GLY A 242 -3.08 -2.79 -14.94
N THR A 243 -2.98 -3.70 -13.98
CA THR A 243 -2.32 -5.01 -14.13
C THR A 243 -3.10 -6.04 -14.97
N GLY A 244 -4.32 -5.72 -15.42
CA GLY A 244 -5.18 -6.59 -16.22
C GLY A 244 -5.96 -7.63 -15.40
N ILE A 245 -6.00 -7.51 -14.07
CA ILE A 245 -6.67 -8.50 -13.20
C ILE A 245 -8.16 -8.66 -13.49
N LEU A 246 -8.88 -7.56 -13.71
CA LEU A 246 -10.31 -7.59 -14.04
C LEU A 246 -10.54 -8.18 -15.43
N SER A 247 -9.71 -7.81 -16.39
CA SER A 247 -9.67 -8.42 -17.72
C SER A 247 -9.49 -9.95 -17.68
N MET A 248 -8.59 -10.45 -16.82
CA MET A 248 -8.40 -11.90 -16.64
C MET A 248 -9.62 -12.58 -15.99
N PHE A 249 -10.31 -11.93 -15.06
CA PHE A 249 -11.57 -12.44 -14.53
C PHE A 249 -12.66 -12.50 -15.60
N ALA A 250 -12.81 -11.46 -16.42
CA ALA A 250 -13.78 -11.43 -17.52
C ALA A 250 -13.51 -12.53 -18.57
N ALA A 251 -12.23 -12.72 -18.95
CA ALA A 251 -11.83 -13.81 -19.84
C ALA A 251 -12.17 -15.19 -19.25
N LYS A 252 -11.86 -15.42 -17.96
CA LYS A 252 -12.22 -16.67 -17.26
C LYS A 252 -13.73 -16.87 -17.11
N ALA A 253 -14.51 -15.78 -17.01
CA ALA A 253 -15.97 -15.82 -16.99
C ALA A 253 -16.58 -16.20 -18.35
N GLY A 254 -15.78 -16.29 -19.41
CA GLY A 254 -16.19 -16.76 -20.74
C GLY A 254 -16.40 -15.66 -21.77
N ALA A 255 -15.90 -14.45 -21.52
CA ALA A 255 -15.88 -13.38 -22.53
C ALA A 255 -15.22 -13.88 -23.83
N ARG A 256 -15.83 -13.57 -24.97
CA ARG A 256 -15.27 -13.90 -26.30
C ARG A 256 -14.01 -13.09 -26.57
N LYS A 257 -14.01 -11.84 -26.12
CA LYS A 257 -12.90 -10.89 -26.27
C LYS A 257 -12.95 -9.90 -25.13
N VAL A 258 -11.79 -9.56 -24.57
CA VAL A 258 -11.62 -8.46 -23.62
C VAL A 258 -10.67 -7.45 -24.25
N ILE A 259 -11.07 -6.18 -24.26
CA ILE A 259 -10.24 -5.06 -24.67
C ILE A 259 -9.91 -4.30 -23.40
N ALA A 260 -8.63 -4.22 -23.05
CA ALA A 260 -8.16 -3.65 -21.80
C ALA A 260 -7.36 -2.39 -22.11
N VAL A 261 -7.76 -1.25 -21.54
CA VAL A 261 -7.19 0.05 -21.85
C VAL A 261 -6.58 0.65 -20.60
N ASP A 262 -5.34 1.11 -20.69
CA ASP A 262 -4.69 1.89 -19.64
C ASP A 262 -3.66 2.84 -20.26
N GLN A 263 -3.52 4.05 -19.71
CA GLN A 263 -2.53 5.02 -20.18
C GLN A 263 -1.16 4.77 -19.54
N SER A 264 -1.13 4.25 -18.32
CA SER A 264 0.07 4.10 -17.52
C SER A 264 1.01 3.02 -18.07
N GLU A 265 2.30 3.14 -17.74
CA GLU A 265 3.35 2.21 -18.15
C GLU A 265 3.15 0.79 -17.61
N ILE A 266 2.33 0.61 -16.55
CA ILE A 266 1.98 -0.70 -15.97
C ILE A 266 1.39 -1.67 -17.01
N ILE A 267 0.83 -1.14 -18.09
CA ILE A 267 0.22 -1.94 -19.15
C ILE A 267 1.25 -2.88 -19.82
N TYR A 268 2.54 -2.52 -19.84
CA TYR A 268 3.58 -3.40 -20.37
C TYR A 268 3.77 -4.64 -19.49
N GLN A 269 3.73 -4.48 -18.16
CA GLN A 269 3.72 -5.61 -17.23
C GLN A 269 2.41 -6.40 -17.36
N ALA A 270 1.27 -5.73 -17.57
CA ALA A 270 -0.01 -6.40 -17.80
C ALA A 270 0.02 -7.28 -19.06
N MET A 271 0.71 -6.86 -20.13
CA MET A 271 0.93 -7.71 -21.31
C MET A 271 1.68 -9.00 -20.97
N ASP A 272 2.75 -8.91 -20.17
CA ASP A 272 3.53 -10.08 -19.76
C ASP A 272 2.77 -10.99 -18.79
N ILE A 273 1.96 -10.41 -17.89
CA ILE A 273 1.05 -11.14 -17.01
C ILE A 273 0.03 -11.93 -17.83
N VAL A 274 -0.62 -11.30 -18.80
CA VAL A 274 -1.63 -11.93 -19.67
C VAL A 274 -1.03 -13.08 -20.48
N ARG A 275 0.16 -12.89 -21.07
CA ARG A 275 0.89 -13.95 -21.78
C ARG A 275 1.28 -15.11 -20.86
N SER A 276 1.78 -14.80 -19.67
CA SER A 276 2.18 -15.82 -18.68
C SER A 276 0.99 -16.69 -18.24
N ASN A 277 -0.23 -16.14 -18.29
CA ASN A 277 -1.47 -16.83 -18.00
C ASN A 277 -2.17 -17.43 -19.22
N LYS A 278 -1.58 -17.33 -20.43
CA LYS A 278 -2.10 -17.88 -21.70
C LYS A 278 -3.47 -17.31 -22.07
N LEU A 279 -3.65 -16.01 -21.88
CA LEU A 279 -4.90 -15.29 -22.15
C LEU A 279 -4.78 -14.26 -23.29
N GLU A 280 -3.64 -14.19 -23.97
CA GLU A 280 -3.34 -13.25 -25.06
C GLU A 280 -4.25 -13.39 -26.29
N ASP A 281 -4.81 -14.58 -26.52
CA ASP A 281 -5.77 -14.80 -27.60
C ASP A 281 -7.16 -14.20 -27.30
N THR A 282 -7.46 -13.97 -26.02
CA THR A 282 -8.75 -13.43 -25.55
C THR A 282 -8.66 -11.96 -25.15
N ILE A 283 -7.55 -11.55 -24.55
CA ILE A 283 -7.34 -10.21 -23.98
C ILE A 283 -6.41 -9.40 -24.89
N THR A 284 -6.90 -8.27 -25.40
CA THR A 284 -6.13 -7.28 -26.15
C THR A 284 -5.88 -6.06 -25.27
N LEU A 285 -4.62 -5.78 -24.92
CA LEU A 285 -4.24 -4.59 -24.16
C LEU A 285 -3.86 -3.44 -25.10
N ILE A 286 -4.34 -2.22 -24.80
CA ILE A 286 -4.10 -1.01 -25.59
C ILE A 286 -3.60 0.10 -24.65
N LYS A 287 -2.38 0.58 -24.90
CA LYS A 287 -1.84 1.73 -24.17
C LYS A 287 -2.45 3.01 -24.71
N GLY A 288 -3.05 3.81 -23.84
CA GLY A 288 -3.65 5.09 -24.24
C GLY A 288 -4.77 5.56 -23.32
N ARG A 289 -5.09 6.84 -23.39
CA ARG A 289 -6.34 7.40 -22.82
C ARG A 289 -7.53 6.93 -23.64
N ILE A 290 -8.60 6.49 -22.97
CA ILE A 290 -9.80 5.96 -23.65
C ILE A 290 -10.46 7.01 -24.58
N GLU A 291 -10.25 8.28 -24.26
CA GLU A 291 -10.68 9.46 -25.01
C GLU A 291 -9.97 9.60 -26.36
N GLU A 292 -8.72 9.16 -26.45
CA GLU A 292 -7.80 9.45 -27.56
C GLU A 292 -7.58 8.23 -28.46
N ILE A 293 -7.78 7.01 -27.95
CA ILE A 293 -7.60 5.79 -28.72
C ILE A 293 -8.87 5.38 -29.49
N GLY A 294 -8.65 4.65 -30.58
CA GLY A 294 -9.69 3.89 -31.27
C GLY A 294 -9.70 2.42 -30.84
N LEU A 295 -10.88 1.88 -30.55
CA LEU A 295 -11.01 0.44 -30.27
C LEU A 295 -11.06 -0.38 -31.57
N PRO A 296 -10.61 -1.64 -31.56
CA PRO A 296 -10.66 -2.55 -32.72
C PRO A 296 -12.08 -3.07 -33.02
N VAL A 297 -13.11 -2.51 -32.39
CA VAL A 297 -14.52 -2.85 -32.54
C VAL A 297 -15.34 -1.56 -32.47
N GLU A 298 -16.51 -1.54 -33.13
CA GLU A 298 -17.41 -0.38 -33.08
C GLU A 298 -18.12 -0.27 -31.72
N LYS A 299 -18.59 -1.41 -31.19
CA LYS A 299 -19.33 -1.49 -29.94
C LYS A 299 -18.87 -2.67 -29.06
N VAL A 300 -19.06 -2.51 -27.75
CA VAL A 300 -18.84 -3.54 -26.73
C VAL A 300 -20.14 -3.84 -25.99
N ASP A 301 -20.27 -5.07 -25.50
CA ASP A 301 -21.46 -5.51 -24.77
C ASP A 301 -21.41 -5.10 -23.29
N ILE A 302 -20.21 -5.10 -22.71
CA ILE A 302 -20.01 -4.84 -21.27
C ILE A 302 -18.81 -3.92 -21.10
N ILE A 303 -18.96 -2.91 -20.25
CA ILE A 303 -17.85 -2.15 -19.68
C ILE A 303 -17.67 -2.58 -18.23
N ILE A 304 -16.44 -2.94 -17.87
CA ILE A 304 -16.02 -3.11 -16.48
C ILE A 304 -14.96 -2.05 -16.20
N SER A 305 -14.97 -1.49 -15.00
CA SER A 305 -13.92 -0.57 -14.57
C SER A 305 -13.89 -0.51 -13.05
N GLU A 306 -12.69 -0.38 -12.51
CA GLU A 306 -12.47 0.06 -11.15
C GLU A 306 -12.00 1.51 -11.26
N TRP A 307 -12.94 2.44 -11.04
CA TRP A 307 -12.77 3.88 -11.26
C TRP A 307 -12.87 4.68 -9.97
N MET A 308 -13.14 4.01 -8.84
CA MET A 308 -13.57 4.69 -7.63
C MET A 308 -12.36 5.32 -6.94
N GLY A 309 -12.44 6.62 -6.70
CA GLY A 309 -11.46 7.34 -5.88
C GLY A 309 -11.87 7.43 -4.41
N TYR A 310 -11.06 8.11 -3.61
CA TYR A 310 -11.47 8.55 -2.28
C TYR A 310 -12.75 9.40 -2.34
N PHE A 311 -13.61 9.27 -1.33
CA PHE A 311 -14.95 9.87 -1.36
C PHE A 311 -15.73 9.57 -2.67
N LEU A 312 -15.49 8.39 -3.26
CA LEU A 312 -16.02 7.87 -4.52
C LEU A 312 -15.55 8.59 -5.79
N LEU A 313 -15.62 9.92 -5.82
CA LEU A 313 -15.49 10.72 -7.05
C LEU A 313 -14.11 11.37 -7.23
N PHE A 314 -13.19 11.23 -6.27
CA PHE A 314 -11.83 11.75 -6.40
C PHE A 314 -11.11 11.14 -7.61
N GLU A 315 -10.17 11.88 -8.20
CA GLU A 315 -9.46 11.57 -9.45
C GLU A 315 -10.35 11.57 -10.71
N SER A 316 -11.67 11.76 -10.59
CA SER A 316 -12.61 11.93 -11.69
C SER A 316 -12.56 10.84 -12.78
N MET A 317 -12.09 9.63 -12.46
CA MET A 317 -11.95 8.54 -13.44
C MET A 317 -13.32 8.04 -13.97
N LEU A 318 -14.41 8.28 -13.23
CA LEU A 318 -15.77 8.02 -13.73
C LEU A 318 -16.03 8.75 -15.06
N ASP A 319 -15.48 9.94 -15.29
CA ASP A 319 -15.64 10.67 -16.57
C ASP A 319 -15.18 9.83 -17.76
N SER A 320 -14.04 9.16 -17.64
CA SER A 320 -13.49 8.28 -18.68
C SER A 320 -14.37 7.05 -18.91
N VAL A 321 -14.97 6.50 -17.85
CA VAL A 321 -15.94 5.40 -17.96
C VAL A 321 -17.21 5.87 -18.66
N LEU A 322 -17.72 7.07 -18.34
CA LEU A 322 -18.89 7.65 -19.01
C LEU A 322 -18.61 7.95 -20.48
N TYR A 323 -17.42 8.47 -20.82
CA TYR A 323 -16.99 8.62 -22.20
C TYR A 323 -16.99 7.29 -22.94
N ALA A 324 -16.39 6.25 -22.34
CA ALA A 324 -16.36 4.91 -22.91
C ALA A 324 -17.76 4.33 -23.11
N ARG A 325 -18.66 4.56 -22.14
CA ARG A 325 -20.07 4.16 -22.22
C ARG A 325 -20.76 4.81 -23.40
N ASP A 326 -20.73 6.14 -23.46
CA ASP A 326 -21.47 6.90 -24.46
C ASP A 326 -20.97 6.62 -25.88
N ARG A 327 -19.66 6.36 -26.03
CA ARG A 327 -19.02 6.10 -27.31
C ARG A 327 -19.11 4.63 -27.74
N TYR A 328 -18.71 3.72 -26.87
CA TYR A 328 -18.43 2.33 -27.24
C TYR A 328 -19.46 1.32 -26.73
N LEU A 329 -20.33 1.66 -25.78
CA LEU A 329 -21.33 0.69 -25.30
C LEU A 329 -22.45 0.50 -26.34
N ALA A 330 -22.86 -0.76 -26.55
CA ALA A 330 -24.05 -1.12 -27.31
C ALA A 330 -25.34 -0.63 -26.60
N GLU A 331 -26.45 -0.53 -27.33
CA GLU A 331 -27.73 -0.02 -26.80
C GLU A 331 -28.27 -0.83 -25.61
N ASP A 332 -28.07 -2.15 -25.62
CA ASP A 332 -28.42 -3.09 -24.55
C ASP A 332 -27.24 -3.46 -23.64
N GLY A 333 -26.13 -2.72 -23.77
CA GLY A 333 -24.91 -2.99 -23.03
C GLY A 333 -25.01 -2.65 -21.54
N LEU A 334 -24.06 -3.17 -20.77
CA LEU A 334 -24.01 -3.06 -19.32
C LEU A 334 -22.71 -2.41 -18.86
N VAL A 335 -22.78 -1.60 -17.81
CA VAL A 335 -21.62 -1.00 -17.13
C VAL A 335 -21.56 -1.57 -15.72
N TYR A 336 -20.39 -2.05 -15.30
CA TYR A 336 -20.17 -2.56 -13.95
C TYR A 336 -18.94 -1.93 -13.27
N PRO A 337 -19.07 -1.56 -11.97
CA PRO A 337 -20.28 -1.59 -11.16
C PRO A 337 -21.39 -0.69 -11.73
N ASP A 338 -22.65 -1.08 -11.52
CA ASP A 338 -23.80 -0.41 -12.14
C ASP A 338 -24.39 0.68 -11.24
N ARG A 339 -24.25 0.54 -9.92
CA ARG A 339 -24.76 1.51 -8.95
C ARG A 339 -23.78 1.74 -7.81
N CYS A 340 -23.69 2.99 -7.37
CA CYS A 340 -22.89 3.40 -6.22
C CYS A 340 -23.70 4.33 -5.29
N ASN A 341 -23.44 4.28 -3.99
CA ASN A 341 -23.98 5.24 -3.02
C ASN A 341 -22.85 6.02 -2.36
N ILE A 342 -23.05 7.31 -2.10
CA ILE A 342 -22.24 8.10 -1.19
C ILE A 342 -23.05 8.32 0.08
N SER A 343 -22.44 8.02 1.23
CA SER A 343 -23.08 8.11 2.55
C SER A 343 -22.27 9.02 3.46
N LEU A 344 -22.97 9.73 4.36
CA LEU A 344 -22.38 10.54 5.42
C LEU A 344 -22.77 10.03 6.80
N ALA A 345 -21.89 10.21 7.78
CA ALA A 345 -22.20 10.05 9.20
C ALA A 345 -21.46 11.10 10.06
N ALA A 346 -21.95 11.36 11.27
CA ALA A 346 -21.28 12.24 12.23
C ALA A 346 -20.25 11.46 13.04
N VAL A 347 -19.13 12.10 13.35
CA VAL A 347 -18.03 11.53 14.14
C VAL A 347 -17.81 12.34 15.41
N GLY A 348 -17.65 11.67 16.53
CA GLY A 348 -17.31 12.23 17.84
C GLY A 348 -15.97 11.73 18.34
N ASP A 349 -14.89 12.28 17.81
CA ASP A 349 -13.52 11.99 18.25
C ASP A 349 -12.82 13.27 18.71
N THR A 350 -12.94 13.57 20.01
CA THR A 350 -12.37 14.78 20.61
C THR A 350 -10.85 14.72 20.72
N GLN A 351 -10.27 13.54 20.94
CA GLN A 351 -8.82 13.38 21.03
C GLN A 351 -8.17 13.72 19.68
N LYS A 352 -8.69 13.13 18.61
CA LYS A 352 -8.21 13.40 17.25
C LYS A 352 -8.37 14.86 16.85
N HIS A 353 -9.51 15.47 17.17
CA HIS A 353 -9.73 16.89 16.93
C HIS A 353 -8.71 17.75 17.68
N SER A 354 -8.43 17.39 18.93
CA SER A 354 -7.38 18.03 19.71
C SER A 354 -6.01 17.92 19.04
N ASP A 355 -5.62 16.73 18.62
CA ASP A 355 -4.30 16.47 18.05
C ASP A 355 -4.08 17.14 16.68
N ARG A 356 -5.14 17.33 15.89
CA ARG A 356 -5.06 17.86 14.51
C ARG A 356 -5.40 19.34 14.41
N ILE A 357 -6.41 19.78 15.15
CA ILE A 357 -6.95 21.14 15.07
C ILE A 357 -6.55 21.93 16.30
N ALA A 358 -6.94 21.50 17.51
CA ALA A 358 -6.70 22.30 18.72
C ALA A 358 -5.22 22.45 19.09
N PHE A 359 -4.36 21.51 18.66
CA PHE A 359 -2.90 21.56 18.80
C PHE A 359 -2.33 22.92 18.40
N TRP A 360 -2.83 23.51 17.30
CA TRP A 360 -2.36 24.79 16.78
C TRP A 360 -2.75 26.01 17.65
N ASP A 361 -3.64 25.85 18.63
CA ASP A 361 -3.98 26.92 19.57
C ASP A 361 -2.83 27.24 20.53
N ALA A 362 -2.03 26.24 20.89
CA ALA A 362 -0.92 26.37 21.84
C ALA A 362 0.16 25.29 21.61
N VAL A 363 1.04 25.53 20.63
CA VAL A 363 2.19 24.66 20.34
C VAL A 363 3.35 25.10 21.24
N TYR A 364 3.62 24.34 22.31
CA TYR A 364 4.59 24.73 23.36
C TYR A 364 4.33 26.15 23.89
N ASP A 365 3.07 26.46 24.24
CA ASP A 365 2.58 27.78 24.67
C ASP A 365 2.61 28.89 23.60
N PHE A 366 3.04 28.60 22.36
CA PHE A 366 2.97 29.55 21.25
C PHE A 366 1.68 29.37 20.43
N LYS A 367 0.99 30.49 20.17
CA LYS A 367 -0.19 30.50 19.31
C LYS A 367 0.20 30.37 17.85
N MET A 368 -0.15 29.25 17.23
CA MET A 368 0.08 28.98 15.80
C MET A 368 -1.24 28.84 15.03
N THR A 369 -2.30 29.53 15.48
CA THR A 369 -3.66 29.41 14.94
C THR A 369 -3.79 29.76 13.46
N CYS A 370 -2.83 30.50 12.88
CA CYS A 370 -2.76 30.74 11.45
C CYS A 370 -2.64 29.44 10.63
N MET A 371 -2.02 28.40 11.19
CA MET A 371 -1.84 27.09 10.54
C MET A 371 -3.16 26.34 10.35
N LYS A 372 -4.17 26.61 11.19
CA LYS A 372 -5.51 26.03 11.03
C LYS A 372 -6.12 26.32 9.66
N LYS A 373 -5.81 27.45 9.04
CA LYS A 373 -6.28 27.80 7.69
C LYS A 373 -5.77 26.86 6.59
N ALA A 374 -4.63 26.21 6.81
CA ALA A 374 -4.07 25.21 5.89
C ALA A 374 -4.60 23.81 6.22
N VAL A 375 -4.71 23.47 7.53
CA VAL A 375 -5.06 22.10 7.96
C VAL A 375 -6.56 21.80 7.85
N ILE A 376 -7.43 22.76 8.17
CA ILE A 376 -8.89 22.56 8.21
C ILE A 376 -9.48 22.21 6.83
N PRO A 377 -9.06 22.87 5.73
CA PRO A 377 -9.56 22.53 4.40
C PRO A 377 -9.08 21.18 3.86
N GLU A 378 -8.13 20.50 4.50
CA GLU A 378 -7.61 19.21 4.04
C GLU A 378 -8.40 18.06 4.68
N PRO A 379 -9.24 17.33 3.92
CA PRO A 379 -9.90 16.14 4.42
C PRO A 379 -8.87 15.02 4.63
N VAL A 380 -9.10 14.17 5.64
CA VAL A 380 -8.18 13.08 5.98
C VAL A 380 -8.74 11.75 5.48
N VAL A 381 -7.93 10.97 4.77
CA VAL A 381 -8.30 9.62 4.34
C VAL A 381 -7.71 8.59 5.30
N GLU A 382 -8.56 7.92 6.06
CA GLU A 382 -8.11 7.00 7.11
C GLU A 382 -9.18 6.02 7.56
N MET A 383 -8.75 5.00 8.30
CA MET A 383 -9.65 4.05 8.94
C MET A 383 -10.23 4.68 10.22
N LEU A 384 -11.54 4.79 10.30
CA LEU A 384 -12.18 5.18 11.55
C LEU A 384 -12.32 3.99 12.50
N LYS A 385 -12.31 4.33 13.79
CA LYS A 385 -12.77 3.44 14.85
C LYS A 385 -14.31 3.44 14.83
N PRO A 386 -15.00 2.30 14.63
CA PRO A 386 -16.47 2.27 14.54
C PRO A 386 -17.18 2.97 15.70
N GLU A 387 -16.61 2.90 16.91
CA GLU A 387 -17.14 3.53 18.11
C GLU A 387 -17.13 5.06 18.11
N THR A 388 -16.39 5.71 17.19
CA THR A 388 -16.40 7.18 17.06
C THR A 388 -17.52 7.68 16.15
N VAL A 389 -18.26 6.79 15.46
CA VAL A 389 -19.43 7.16 14.67
C VAL A 389 -20.62 7.38 15.60
N ILE A 390 -21.17 8.60 15.60
CA ILE A 390 -22.16 9.06 16.58
C ILE A 390 -23.51 9.42 15.94
N SER A 391 -23.78 8.96 14.72
CA SER A 391 -25.09 9.07 14.08
C SER A 391 -25.44 7.80 13.30
N GLU A 392 -26.72 7.65 12.97
CA GLU A 392 -27.13 6.81 11.85
C GLU A 392 -26.56 7.41 10.55
N PRO A 393 -26.08 6.59 9.59
CA PRO A 393 -25.61 7.10 8.32
C PRO A 393 -26.78 7.48 7.40
N VAL A 394 -26.53 8.42 6.50
CA VAL A 394 -27.49 8.86 5.48
C VAL A 394 -26.86 8.78 4.08
N VAL A 395 -27.57 8.17 3.13
CA VAL A 395 -27.17 8.20 1.72
C VAL A 395 -27.50 9.58 1.17
N ILE A 396 -26.50 10.31 0.71
CA ILE A 396 -26.66 11.65 0.12
C ILE A 396 -26.79 11.60 -1.40
N ARG A 397 -26.24 10.56 -2.05
CA ARG A 397 -26.25 10.44 -3.50
C ARG A 397 -26.22 8.98 -3.91
N THR A 398 -27.09 8.62 -4.84
CA THR A 398 -27.03 7.34 -5.56
C THR A 398 -26.71 7.63 -7.02
N ILE A 399 -25.70 6.94 -7.56
CA ILE A 399 -25.22 7.09 -8.93
C ILE A 399 -25.55 5.80 -9.69
N ASP A 400 -26.30 5.92 -10.79
CA ASP A 400 -26.49 4.85 -11.79
C ASP A 400 -25.48 5.06 -12.92
N CYS A 401 -24.44 4.23 -12.97
CA CYS A 401 -23.35 4.33 -13.95
C CYS A 401 -23.85 4.12 -15.38
N GLY A 402 -24.99 3.45 -15.57
CA GLY A 402 -25.62 3.22 -16.86
C GLY A 402 -26.29 4.46 -17.46
N SER A 403 -26.64 5.47 -16.66
CA SER A 403 -27.39 6.65 -17.14
C SER A 403 -26.86 8.00 -16.70
N VAL A 404 -26.05 8.08 -15.63
CA VAL A 404 -25.56 9.36 -15.10
C VAL A 404 -24.73 10.12 -16.14
N THR A 405 -24.82 11.45 -16.12
CA THR A 405 -24.00 12.35 -16.94
C THR A 405 -22.90 13.01 -16.10
N VAL A 406 -21.82 13.47 -16.73
CA VAL A 406 -20.71 14.16 -16.03
C VAL A 406 -21.20 15.36 -15.23
N SER A 407 -22.18 16.12 -15.75
CA SER A 407 -22.77 17.26 -15.04
C SER A 407 -23.53 16.89 -13.77
N GLU A 408 -24.02 15.66 -13.66
CA GLU A 408 -24.73 15.16 -12.46
C GLU A 408 -23.78 14.66 -11.36
N LEU A 409 -22.47 14.60 -11.64
CA LEU A 409 -21.43 14.29 -10.65
C LEU A 409 -21.05 15.51 -9.79
N GLU A 410 -21.45 16.71 -10.22
CA GLU A 410 -21.42 17.93 -9.41
C GLU A 410 -22.82 18.18 -8.85
N PHE A 411 -22.97 18.16 -7.52
CA PHE A 411 -24.29 18.17 -6.90
C PHE A 411 -24.31 18.94 -5.58
N THR A 412 -25.53 19.30 -5.15
CA THR A 412 -25.81 19.83 -3.82
C THR A 412 -27.01 19.08 -3.24
N GLU A 413 -26.86 18.54 -2.04
CA GLU A 413 -27.86 17.68 -1.40
C GLU A 413 -28.03 18.09 0.06
N ASP A 414 -29.27 18.15 0.52
CA ASP A 414 -29.60 18.33 1.92
C ASP A 414 -29.54 16.97 2.63
N PHE A 415 -29.09 16.95 3.89
CA PHE A 415 -29.03 15.74 4.71
C PHE A 415 -29.41 16.03 6.16
N SER A 416 -29.79 14.98 6.90
CA SER A 416 -30.01 15.04 8.34
C SER A 416 -29.40 13.81 9.00
N LEU A 417 -28.54 14.04 9.99
CA LEU A 417 -27.85 12.97 10.73
C LEU A 417 -28.52 12.78 12.09
N LYS A 418 -29.14 11.62 12.28
CA LYS A 418 -29.77 11.26 13.55
C LYS A 418 -28.72 10.80 14.56
N ILE A 419 -28.51 11.59 15.59
CA ILE A 419 -27.44 11.42 16.57
C ILE A 419 -27.75 10.25 17.51
N THR A 420 -26.78 9.34 17.69
CA THR A 420 -26.90 8.14 18.54
C THR A 420 -26.17 8.31 19.88
N ALA A 421 -25.20 9.21 19.98
CA ALA A 421 -24.43 9.45 21.21
C ALA A 421 -24.38 10.95 21.57
N SER A 422 -24.59 11.27 22.85
CA SER A 422 -24.49 12.65 23.36
C SER A 422 -23.03 13.01 23.59
N THR A 423 -22.45 13.86 22.73
CA THR A 423 -21.04 14.27 22.76
C THR A 423 -20.84 15.52 21.88
N PHE A 424 -19.61 15.80 21.47
CA PHE A 424 -19.30 16.76 20.41
C PHE A 424 -19.13 16.05 19.07
N CYS A 425 -19.88 16.49 18.05
CA CYS A 425 -19.59 16.19 16.66
C CYS A 425 -18.34 16.95 16.24
N THR A 426 -17.25 16.25 15.98
CA THR A 426 -15.94 16.81 15.63
C THR A 426 -15.62 16.69 14.14
N ALA A 427 -16.29 15.80 13.42
CA ALA A 427 -16.13 15.64 11.98
C ALA A 427 -17.41 15.09 11.34
N ILE A 428 -17.52 15.24 10.02
CA ILE A 428 -18.38 14.40 9.19
C ILE A 428 -17.49 13.39 8.47
N VAL A 429 -17.91 12.13 8.40
CA VAL A 429 -17.24 11.10 7.60
C VAL A 429 -18.05 10.79 6.36
N GLY A 430 -17.37 10.66 5.23
CA GLY A 430 -17.89 10.18 3.97
C GLY A 430 -17.34 8.80 3.61
N TYR A 431 -18.21 7.92 3.16
CA TYR A 431 -17.86 6.60 2.62
C TYR A 431 -18.83 6.23 1.49
N PHE A 432 -18.61 5.10 0.83
CA PHE A 432 -19.42 4.68 -0.30
C PHE A 432 -19.69 3.18 -0.34
N ASP A 433 -20.75 2.82 -1.06
CA ASP A 433 -21.14 1.44 -1.32
C ASP A 433 -21.17 1.20 -2.84
N ILE A 434 -20.75 0.01 -3.25
CA ILE A 434 -20.69 -0.41 -4.66
C ILE A 434 -21.58 -1.62 -4.86
N PHE A 435 -22.37 -1.60 -5.93
CA PHE A 435 -23.32 -2.64 -6.27
C PHE A 435 -23.08 -3.19 -7.68
N PHE A 436 -23.32 -4.49 -7.83
CA PHE A 436 -23.35 -5.25 -9.08
C PHE A 436 -24.71 -5.97 -9.16
N ASP A 437 -25.74 -5.24 -9.62
CA ASP A 437 -27.14 -5.66 -9.48
C ASP A 437 -27.83 -5.94 -10.82
N LYS A 438 -27.68 -5.05 -11.81
CA LYS A 438 -28.41 -5.10 -13.08
C LYS A 438 -28.14 -6.41 -13.81
N SER A 439 -29.19 -7.05 -14.32
CA SER A 439 -29.11 -8.31 -15.08
C SER A 439 -28.37 -9.47 -14.38
N CYS A 440 -28.17 -9.41 -13.06
CA CYS A 440 -27.46 -10.45 -12.29
C CYS A 440 -28.43 -11.44 -11.64
N GLY A 441 -28.13 -12.73 -11.76
CA GLY A 441 -28.78 -13.77 -10.96
C GLY A 441 -28.28 -13.78 -9.52
N ASN A 442 -27.00 -13.42 -9.32
CA ASN A 442 -26.35 -13.32 -8.02
C ASN A 442 -25.83 -11.89 -7.81
N LYS A 443 -26.49 -11.13 -6.95
CA LYS A 443 -26.10 -9.76 -6.61
C LYS A 443 -24.85 -9.76 -5.74
N VAL A 444 -23.93 -8.85 -6.05
CA VAL A 444 -22.71 -8.62 -5.26
C VAL A 444 -22.65 -7.15 -4.88
N MET A 445 -22.19 -6.87 -3.67
CA MET A 445 -21.95 -5.52 -3.19
C MET A 445 -20.78 -5.52 -2.23
N PHE A 446 -20.10 -4.38 -2.12
CA PHE A 446 -19.19 -4.10 -1.01
C PHE A 446 -19.36 -2.67 -0.50
N SER A 447 -18.95 -2.42 0.72
CA SER A 447 -19.03 -1.12 1.39
C SER A 447 -17.67 -0.70 1.91
N THR A 448 -17.39 0.60 1.89
CA THR A 448 -16.24 1.22 2.56
C THR A 448 -16.62 1.83 3.92
N ALA A 449 -17.79 1.48 4.47
CA ALA A 449 -18.24 1.97 5.77
C ALA A 449 -17.25 1.63 6.91
N PRO A 450 -17.18 2.47 7.97
CA PRO A 450 -16.30 2.24 9.11
C PRO A 450 -16.46 0.88 9.80
N ASP A 451 -17.68 0.33 9.81
CA ASP A 451 -18.04 -0.94 10.47
C ASP A 451 -17.86 -2.17 9.57
N CYS A 452 -17.43 -1.98 8.32
CA CYS A 452 -17.18 -3.04 7.35
C CYS A 452 -15.71 -3.49 7.33
N THR A 453 -15.45 -4.57 6.60
CA THR A 453 -14.08 -5.05 6.35
C THR A 453 -13.27 -3.95 5.66
N LYS A 454 -12.03 -3.74 6.12
CA LYS A 454 -11.15 -2.68 5.64
C LYS A 454 -10.90 -2.78 4.13
N THR A 455 -10.95 -1.64 3.47
CA THR A 455 -10.57 -1.43 2.07
C THR A 455 -9.45 -0.39 1.99
N HIS A 456 -8.73 -0.34 0.88
CA HIS A 456 -7.66 0.65 0.68
C HIS A 456 -8.20 2.09 0.59
N TRP A 457 -9.46 2.27 0.17
CA TRP A 457 -10.14 3.59 0.18
C TRP A 457 -10.35 4.16 1.56
N LYS A 458 -10.45 3.31 2.58
CA LYS A 458 -10.76 3.70 3.96
C LYS A 458 -12.01 4.59 3.97
N GLN A 459 -12.00 5.70 4.71
CA GLN A 459 -13.06 6.72 4.68
C GLN A 459 -12.46 8.12 4.59
N THR A 460 -13.25 9.09 4.13
CA THR A 460 -12.85 10.50 4.04
C THR A 460 -13.44 11.29 5.20
N VAL A 461 -12.58 11.88 6.03
CA VAL A 461 -12.95 12.60 7.26
C VAL A 461 -12.84 14.11 7.05
N PHE A 462 -13.95 14.79 7.25
CA PHE A 462 -14.10 16.25 7.18
C PHE A 462 -14.10 16.83 8.59
N LEU A 463 -12.91 17.12 9.14
CA LEU A 463 -12.77 17.70 10.48
C LEU A 463 -13.41 19.10 10.55
N LEU A 464 -14.31 19.30 11.50
CA LEU A 464 -14.95 20.60 11.72
C LEU A 464 -13.97 21.56 12.42
N GLU A 465 -13.92 22.81 11.99
CA GLU A 465 -13.12 23.85 12.68
C GLU A 465 -13.48 23.95 14.16
N SER A 466 -14.78 23.89 14.46
CA SER A 466 -15.33 24.03 15.80
C SER A 466 -16.34 22.92 16.06
N PRO A 467 -16.08 22.03 17.03
CA PRO A 467 -16.99 20.94 17.35
C PRO A 467 -18.40 21.42 17.72
N ILE A 468 -19.40 20.63 17.38
CA ILE A 468 -20.82 20.94 17.59
C ILE A 468 -21.33 20.05 18.73
N PRO A 469 -21.82 20.61 19.85
CA PRO A 469 -22.44 19.80 20.91
C PRO A 469 -23.75 19.21 20.39
N VAL A 470 -23.91 17.89 20.53
CA VAL A 470 -25.09 17.15 20.07
C VAL A 470 -25.62 16.22 21.16
N LYS A 471 -26.92 15.91 21.11
CA LYS A 471 -27.56 14.97 22.05
C LYS A 471 -28.13 13.76 21.31
N THR A 472 -28.13 12.61 21.98
CA THR A 472 -28.77 11.39 21.46
C THR A 472 -30.24 11.67 21.13
N GLY A 473 -30.67 11.28 19.94
CA GLY A 473 -32.00 11.51 19.40
C GLY A 473 -32.20 12.86 18.72
N GLU A 474 -31.19 13.74 18.74
CA GLU A 474 -31.19 14.98 17.96
C GLU A 474 -30.97 14.69 16.48
N GLU A 475 -31.57 15.52 15.62
CA GLU A 475 -31.31 15.55 14.19
C GLU A 475 -30.34 16.70 13.91
N LEU A 476 -29.19 16.40 13.29
CA LEU A 476 -28.23 17.41 12.84
C LEU A 476 -28.41 17.65 11.34
N PRO A 477 -29.16 18.69 10.93
CA PRO A 477 -29.36 19.02 9.52
C PRO A 477 -28.11 19.68 8.94
N GLY A 478 -27.89 19.44 7.65
CA GLY A 478 -26.85 20.11 6.88
C GLY A 478 -27.09 20.03 5.38
N GLN A 479 -26.21 20.68 4.64
CA GLN A 479 -26.15 20.62 3.18
C GLN A 479 -24.71 20.32 2.76
N ILE A 480 -24.56 19.47 1.75
CA ILE A 480 -23.27 19.19 1.13
C ILE A 480 -23.29 19.62 -0.34
N THR A 481 -22.25 20.33 -0.77
CA THR A 481 -21.99 20.65 -2.18
C THR A 481 -20.69 19.99 -2.60
N VAL A 482 -20.72 19.18 -3.66
CA VAL A 482 -19.56 18.51 -4.25
C VAL A 482 -19.38 19.03 -5.68
N HIS A 483 -18.18 19.51 -6.01
CA HIS A 483 -17.84 19.95 -7.36
C HIS A 483 -16.37 19.70 -7.68
N LYS A 484 -16.04 19.61 -8.96
CA LYS A 484 -14.65 19.50 -9.42
C LYS A 484 -13.94 20.83 -9.27
N ASN A 485 -12.65 20.78 -8.94
CA ASN A 485 -11.83 21.97 -8.99
C ASN A 485 -11.56 22.33 -10.46
N ARG A 486 -11.92 23.55 -10.87
CA ARG A 486 -11.73 24.01 -12.26
C ARG A 486 -10.26 24.15 -12.66
N LYS A 487 -9.36 24.33 -11.69
CA LYS A 487 -7.92 24.42 -11.93
C LYS A 487 -7.25 23.05 -11.98
N ASP A 488 -7.87 22.07 -11.31
CA ASP A 488 -7.39 20.70 -11.21
C ASP A 488 -8.61 19.76 -11.24
N PRO A 489 -9.04 19.30 -12.42
CA PRO A 489 -10.23 18.47 -12.57
C PRO A 489 -10.15 17.11 -11.87
N ARG A 490 -8.96 16.68 -11.43
CA ARG A 490 -8.76 15.46 -10.63
C ARG A 490 -9.11 15.69 -9.15
N ALA A 491 -9.02 16.93 -8.68
CA ALA A 491 -9.36 17.33 -7.32
C ALA A 491 -10.85 17.64 -7.13
N LEU A 492 -11.33 17.42 -5.91
CA LEU A 492 -12.70 17.74 -5.49
C LEU A 492 -12.72 18.87 -4.46
N LEU A 493 -13.70 19.75 -4.63
CA LEU A 493 -14.08 20.75 -3.63
C LEU A 493 -15.41 20.33 -3.00
N ILE A 494 -15.35 20.05 -1.70
CA ILE A 494 -16.50 19.62 -0.90
C ILE A 494 -16.83 20.75 0.07
N THR A 495 -18.08 21.19 0.11
CA THR A 495 -18.51 22.22 1.07
C THR A 495 -19.64 21.69 1.94
N LEU A 496 -19.45 21.75 3.25
CA LEU A 496 -20.46 21.40 4.24
C LEU A 496 -21.03 22.69 4.86
N ASP A 497 -22.34 22.83 4.86
CA ASP A 497 -23.07 23.81 5.67
C ASP A 497 -23.82 23.08 6.78
N ILE A 498 -23.34 23.21 8.01
CA ILE A 498 -23.87 22.49 9.18
C ILE A 498 -23.96 23.48 10.34
N ALA A 499 -25.11 23.52 11.01
CA ALA A 499 -25.36 24.43 12.14
C ALA A 499 -25.05 25.91 11.83
N GLY A 500 -25.32 26.36 10.60
CA GLY A 500 -25.09 27.73 10.14
C GLY A 500 -23.61 28.08 9.92
N ARG A 501 -22.74 27.07 9.82
CA ARG A 501 -21.32 27.22 9.52
C ARG A 501 -21.01 26.51 8.22
N LYS A 502 -20.46 27.28 7.28
CA LYS A 502 -20.03 26.79 5.98
C LYS A 502 -18.52 26.56 5.99
N GLN A 503 -18.09 25.35 5.67
CA GLN A 503 -16.69 24.96 5.59
C GLN A 503 -16.42 24.23 4.28
N THR A 504 -15.38 24.65 3.56
CA THR A 504 -14.97 24.06 2.28
C THR A 504 -13.67 23.28 2.49
N TYR A 505 -13.64 22.07 1.93
CA TYR A 505 -12.53 21.14 1.92
C TYR A 505 -12.07 20.94 0.48
N SER A 506 -10.77 20.71 0.31
CA SER A 506 -10.15 20.38 -0.97
C SER A 506 -9.49 19.03 -0.85
N LEU A 507 -10.06 18.03 -1.52
CA LEU A 507 -9.46 16.70 -1.67
C LEU A 507 -8.63 16.72 -2.95
N GLN A 508 -7.30 16.69 -2.80
CA GLN A 508 -6.30 16.82 -3.86
C GLN A 508 -5.37 15.62 -3.90
#